data_AF-A0A7J7JN37-F1
#
_entry.id   AF-A0A7J7JN37-F1
#
_cell.length_a   1.000
_cell.length_b   1.000
_cell.length_c   1.000
_cell.angle_alpha   90.00
_cell.angle_beta   90.00
_cell.angle_gamma   90.00
#
_symmetry.space_group_name_H-M   'P 1'
#
loop_
_entity.id
_entity.type
_entity.pdbx_description
1 polymer ?
#
loop_
_entity_poly.entity_id
_entity_poly.type
_entity_poly.pdbx_seq_one_letter_code
_entity_poly.pdbx_strand_id
1 'polypeptide(L)'
;MWASALSSVQTSLAELIDLSKECVEMKEPSEGLDKISPCKMKCDSFIEKLYSLCCQCLIHATLLQMNNSDPTITNLDLLTRYTCSRIQALTAAVTGVLAKVRFHITDEQFLKQLCNIGCLLHFESLLSCHGSEQGMLEDFIVGMQSLLDVKFRFSESMSATDDYMEISLLSLCVTMPLPSVAFRLLPQPLQDGQTFKVVPVMFNIGINETATVAESVGSTALQDKINLMGFDLLTDYYVEYERLFGSVDSTLNSRYSVDELLVKLSQNVHDNKKKNVDILQISAEV
;
A
#
# COMPACT_ATOMS: atom_id res chain seq x y z
N MET A 1 27.92 2.25 1.66
CA MET A 1 26.64 2.73 2.22
C MET A 1 25.74 3.32 1.14
N TRP A 2 26.11 4.42 0.47
CA TRP A 2 25.33 5.03 -0.62
C TRP A 2 24.94 4.07 -1.77
N ALA A 3 25.91 3.28 -2.25
CA ALA A 3 25.66 2.31 -3.31
C ALA A 3 24.76 1.14 -2.88
N SER A 4 24.76 0.76 -1.59
CA SER A 4 23.92 -0.35 -1.11
C SER A 4 22.49 0.08 -0.84
N ALA A 5 22.26 1.31 -0.39
CA ALA A 5 20.91 1.87 -0.26
C ALA A 5 20.28 2.09 -1.64
N LEU A 6 21.03 2.67 -2.60
CA LEU A 6 20.58 2.83 -3.97
C LEU A 6 20.34 1.46 -4.66
N SER A 7 21.25 0.51 -4.45
CA SER A 7 21.08 -0.86 -4.94
C SER A 7 19.89 -1.56 -4.29
N SER A 8 19.64 -1.37 -3.00
CA SER A 8 18.48 -1.98 -2.32
C SER A 8 17.16 -1.42 -2.87
N VAL A 9 17.09 -0.11 -3.14
CA VAL A 9 15.94 0.51 -3.78
C VAL A 9 15.77 -0.01 -5.21
N GLN A 10 16.87 -0.14 -5.98
CA GLN A 10 16.85 -0.70 -7.33
C GLN A 10 16.42 -2.18 -7.36
N THR A 11 16.84 -2.98 -6.38
CA THR A 11 16.47 -4.40 -6.27
C THR A 11 14.99 -4.57 -5.89
N SER A 12 14.51 -3.87 -4.85
CA SER A 12 13.09 -3.89 -4.49
C SER A 12 12.19 -3.37 -5.60
N LEU A 13 12.72 -2.46 -6.44
CA LEU A 13 12.03 -1.97 -7.61
C LEU A 13 11.97 -3.00 -8.74
N ALA A 14 13.06 -3.72 -9.00
CA ALA A 14 13.07 -4.82 -9.96
C ALA A 14 12.09 -5.93 -9.55
N GLU A 15 12.02 -6.25 -8.24
CA GLU A 15 11.08 -7.23 -7.69
C GLU A 15 9.62 -6.77 -7.81
N LEU A 16 9.30 -5.50 -7.54
CA LEU A 16 7.96 -4.95 -7.76
C LEU A 16 7.57 -4.92 -9.25
N ILE A 17 8.52 -4.63 -10.12
CA ILE A 17 8.34 -4.68 -11.57
C ILE A 17 8.04 -6.12 -12.01
N ASP A 18 8.74 -7.12 -11.47
CA ASP A 18 8.52 -8.52 -11.80
C ASP A 18 7.21 -9.08 -11.22
N LEU A 19 6.84 -8.73 -9.98
CA LEU A 19 5.53 -9.04 -9.39
C LEU A 19 4.37 -8.43 -10.19
N SER A 20 4.57 -7.21 -10.71
CA SER A 20 3.58 -6.58 -11.61
C SER A 20 3.43 -7.31 -12.95
N LYS A 21 4.47 -8.00 -13.43
CA LYS A 21 4.42 -8.83 -14.64
C LYS A 21 3.75 -10.17 -14.37
N GLU A 22 4.00 -10.81 -13.22
CA GLU A 22 3.38 -12.09 -12.86
C GLU A 22 1.87 -11.98 -12.59
N CYS A 23 1.41 -10.89 -11.95
CA CYS A 23 -0.03 -10.63 -11.79
C CYS A 23 -0.77 -10.44 -13.14
N VAL A 24 -0.04 -10.18 -14.24
CA VAL A 24 -0.59 -10.00 -15.59
C VAL A 24 -0.69 -11.33 -16.36
N GLU A 25 0.03 -12.37 -15.96
CA GLU A 25 0.02 -13.68 -16.64
C GLU A 25 -1.08 -14.63 -16.13
N MET A 26 -1.80 -14.28 -15.06
CA MET A 26 -2.90 -15.11 -14.55
C MET A 26 -4.18 -14.97 -15.39
N LYS A 27 -4.23 -15.84 -16.41
CA LYS A 27 -5.38 -16.38 -17.15
C LYS A 27 -6.24 -15.38 -17.95
N GLU A 28 -5.83 -15.21 -19.20
CA GLU A 28 -6.65 -14.67 -20.29
C GLU A 28 -7.97 -15.45 -20.45
N PRO A 29 -9.08 -14.72 -20.70
CA PRO A 29 -10.00 -15.07 -21.76
C PRO A 29 -9.71 -14.15 -22.95
N SER A 30 -9.59 -14.79 -24.10
CA SER A 30 -9.27 -14.23 -25.42
C SER A 30 -10.16 -13.07 -25.87
N GLU A 31 -9.55 -12.21 -26.69
CA GLU A 31 -10.13 -11.14 -27.52
C GLU A 31 -10.18 -9.72 -26.91
N GLY A 32 -9.03 -9.04 -26.96
CA GLY A 32 -8.92 -7.59 -26.76
C GLY A 32 -7.50 -7.00 -26.83
N LEU A 33 -6.56 -7.68 -27.49
CA LEU A 33 -5.12 -7.56 -27.25
C LEU A 33 -4.40 -6.30 -27.80
N ASP A 34 -5.05 -5.39 -28.53
CA ASP A 34 -4.37 -4.19 -29.04
C ASP A 34 -4.32 -3.00 -28.06
N LYS A 35 -4.83 -3.18 -26.83
CA LYS A 35 -4.93 -2.09 -25.82
C LYS A 35 -3.97 -2.20 -24.63
N ILE A 36 -3.09 -3.21 -24.59
CA ILE A 36 -2.24 -3.51 -23.41
C ILE A 36 -0.87 -2.79 -23.47
N SER A 37 -0.35 -2.49 -24.67
CA SER A 37 0.95 -1.81 -24.86
C SER A 37 1.08 -0.43 -24.15
N PRO A 38 0.05 0.44 -24.13
CA PRO A 38 0.17 1.76 -23.50
C PRO A 38 0.25 1.72 -21.98
N CYS A 39 -0.33 0.72 -21.30
CA CYS A 39 -0.34 0.69 -19.82
C CYS A 39 1.04 0.34 -19.23
N LYS A 40 1.85 -0.45 -19.95
CA LYS A 40 3.18 -0.88 -19.54
C LYS A 40 4.17 0.29 -19.47
N MET A 41 4.17 1.17 -20.49
CA MET A 41 5.05 2.36 -20.53
C MET A 41 4.70 3.43 -19.47
N LYS A 42 3.48 3.39 -18.90
CA LYS A 42 2.96 4.41 -17.98
C LYS A 42 3.34 4.15 -16.52
N CYS A 43 3.43 2.88 -16.11
CA CYS A 43 3.96 2.50 -14.79
C CYS A 43 5.46 2.80 -14.68
N ASP A 44 6.23 2.57 -15.74
CA ASP A 44 7.67 2.87 -15.77
C ASP A 44 7.93 4.37 -15.55
N SER A 45 7.15 5.25 -16.20
CA SER A 45 7.27 6.70 -16.01
C SER A 45 6.86 7.19 -14.62
N PHE A 46 5.88 6.53 -13.98
CA PHE A 46 5.51 6.82 -12.60
C PHE A 46 6.63 6.44 -11.62
N ILE A 47 7.22 5.27 -11.81
CA ILE A 47 8.38 4.78 -11.06
C ILE A 47 9.56 5.76 -11.18
N GLU A 48 9.86 6.25 -12.37
CA GLU A 48 10.93 7.24 -12.59
C GLU A 48 10.67 8.57 -11.86
N LYS A 49 9.40 8.99 -11.73
CA LYS A 49 9.03 10.22 -11.01
C LYS A 49 9.04 10.06 -9.50
N LEU A 50 8.61 8.91 -8.99
CA LEU A 50 8.82 8.55 -7.58
C LEU A 50 10.31 8.53 -7.23
N TYR A 51 11.14 8.02 -8.14
CA TYR A 51 12.59 8.07 -8.02
C TYR A 51 13.14 9.51 -8.02
N SER A 52 12.68 10.37 -8.93
CA SER A 52 13.05 11.78 -8.95
C SER A 52 12.66 12.51 -7.66
N LEU A 53 11.45 12.24 -7.14
CA LEU A 53 10.95 12.78 -5.89
C LEU A 53 11.77 12.30 -4.69
N CYS A 54 12.13 11.01 -4.68
CA CYS A 54 13.06 10.44 -3.70
C CYS A 54 14.37 11.22 -3.67
N CYS A 55 15.00 11.37 -4.84
CA CYS A 55 16.25 12.10 -4.99
C CYS A 55 16.10 13.56 -4.51
N GLN A 56 15.01 14.24 -4.83
CA GLN A 56 14.76 15.61 -4.37
C GLN A 56 14.62 15.72 -2.85
N CYS A 57 13.85 14.82 -2.21
CA CYS A 57 13.71 14.80 -0.76
C CYS A 57 15.04 14.51 -0.06
N LEU A 58 15.83 13.56 -0.58
CA LEU A 58 17.15 13.22 -0.04
C LEU A 58 18.16 14.36 -0.21
N ILE A 59 18.17 15.02 -1.38
CA ILE A 59 19.03 16.19 -1.63
C ILE A 59 18.65 17.33 -0.69
N HIS A 60 17.36 17.65 -0.55
CA HIS A 60 16.90 18.73 0.33
C HIS A 60 17.29 18.47 1.79
N ALA A 61 17.11 17.24 2.27
CA ALA A 61 17.54 16.83 3.59
C ALA A 61 19.05 16.96 3.81
N THR A 62 19.84 16.54 2.82
CA THR A 62 21.31 16.64 2.87
C THR A 62 21.76 18.10 2.87
N LEU A 63 21.13 18.97 2.08
CA LEU A 63 21.42 20.41 2.04
C LEU A 63 21.09 21.10 3.37
N LEU A 64 20.00 20.72 4.04
CA LEU A 64 19.67 21.22 5.37
C LEU A 64 20.71 20.81 6.42
N GLN A 65 21.27 19.61 6.32
CA GLN A 65 22.37 19.17 7.20
C GLN A 65 23.69 19.87 6.91
N MET A 66 24.01 20.17 5.65
CA MET A 66 25.22 20.92 5.31
C MET A 66 25.18 22.38 5.83
N ASN A 67 23.98 22.96 5.93
CA ASN A 67 23.79 24.34 6.38
C ASN A 67 23.67 24.50 7.90
N ASN A 68 23.29 23.44 8.63
CA ASN A 68 23.18 23.47 10.10
C ASN A 68 24.31 22.63 10.72
N SER A 69 25.29 23.29 11.36
CA SER A 69 26.37 22.64 12.12
C SER A 69 25.89 21.99 13.43
N ASP A 70 24.60 21.72 13.57
CA ASP A 70 24.00 21.20 14.80
C ASP A 70 23.93 19.66 14.74
N PRO A 71 24.64 18.94 15.63
CA PRO A 71 24.64 17.46 15.66
C PRO A 71 23.30 16.85 16.10
N THR A 72 22.27 17.68 16.32
CA THR A 72 20.91 17.25 16.69
C THR A 72 20.06 16.76 15.52
N ILE A 73 20.50 16.90 14.26
CA ILE A 73 19.88 16.18 13.14
C ILE A 73 20.41 14.75 13.12
N THR A 74 19.86 13.91 14.00
CA THR A 74 20.16 12.49 14.11
C THR A 74 19.93 11.75 12.78
N ASN A 75 21.05 11.36 12.16
CA ASN A 75 21.25 10.35 11.12
C ASN A 75 20.54 10.55 9.77
N LEU A 76 21.32 11.00 8.78
CA LEU A 76 21.00 10.91 7.34
C LEU A 76 20.55 9.50 6.94
N ASP A 77 21.11 8.47 7.58
CA ASP A 77 20.75 7.07 7.35
C ASP A 77 19.29 6.77 7.75
N LEU A 78 18.81 7.31 8.88
CA LEU A 78 17.42 7.12 9.31
C LEU A 78 16.45 7.82 8.37
N LEU A 79 16.79 9.05 7.96
CA LEU A 79 15.97 9.80 7.02
C LEU A 79 15.95 9.16 5.63
N THR A 80 17.07 8.55 5.22
CA THR A 80 17.15 7.77 3.98
C THR A 80 16.25 6.55 4.06
N ARG A 81 16.36 5.75 5.13
CA ARG A 81 15.50 4.57 5.34
C ARG A 81 14.02 4.95 5.34
N TYR A 82 13.64 5.96 6.13
CA TYR A 82 12.27 6.48 6.18
C TYR A 82 11.76 6.91 4.80
N THR A 83 12.56 7.66 4.05
CA THR A 83 12.18 8.15 2.71
C THR A 83 11.99 6.98 1.73
N CYS A 84 12.91 6.01 1.74
CA CYS A 84 12.81 4.82 0.90
C CYS A 84 11.56 4.00 1.22
N SER A 85 11.32 3.68 2.49
CA SER A 85 10.17 2.89 2.93
C SER A 85 8.84 3.58 2.62
N ARG A 86 8.76 4.90 2.81
CA ARG A 86 7.60 5.69 2.43
C ARG A 86 7.33 5.63 0.93
N ILE A 87 8.36 5.71 0.10
CA ILE A 87 8.21 5.68 -1.36
C ILE A 87 7.82 4.28 -1.83
N GLN A 88 8.40 3.23 -1.24
CA GLN A 88 7.98 1.85 -1.51
C GLN A 88 6.50 1.65 -1.17
N ALA A 89 6.07 2.09 0.01
CA ALA A 89 4.67 2.03 0.43
C ALA A 89 3.75 2.84 -0.51
N LEU A 90 4.16 4.06 -0.90
CA LEU A 90 3.39 4.90 -1.81
C LEU A 90 3.27 4.30 -3.21
N THR A 91 4.36 3.71 -3.71
CA THR A 91 4.39 3.04 -5.01
C THR A 91 3.42 1.86 -5.02
N ALA A 92 3.46 1.03 -3.97
CA ALA A 92 2.54 -0.10 -3.80
C ALA A 92 1.09 0.37 -3.70
N ALA A 93 0.84 1.42 -2.91
CA ALA A 93 -0.49 2.00 -2.74
C ALA A 93 -1.07 2.52 -4.05
N VAL A 94 -0.31 3.32 -4.80
CA VAL A 94 -0.76 3.86 -6.09
C VAL A 94 -1.02 2.74 -7.10
N THR A 95 -0.10 1.79 -7.20
CA THR A 95 -0.26 0.63 -8.09
C THR A 95 -1.51 -0.17 -7.75
N GLY A 96 -1.72 -0.46 -6.46
CA GLY A 96 -2.89 -1.17 -5.96
C GLY A 96 -4.20 -0.42 -6.23
N VAL A 97 -4.23 0.89 -5.96
CA VAL A 97 -5.41 1.74 -6.22
C VAL A 97 -5.73 1.78 -7.71
N LEU A 98 -4.73 2.00 -8.57
CA LEU A 98 -4.95 2.02 -10.02
C LEU A 98 -5.44 0.67 -10.54
N ALA A 99 -4.86 -0.44 -10.07
CA ALA A 99 -5.31 -1.78 -10.45
C ALA A 99 -6.77 -1.99 -10.02
N LYS A 100 -7.11 -1.68 -8.77
CA LYS A 100 -8.47 -1.82 -8.23
C LYS A 100 -9.47 -0.96 -9.01
N VAL A 101 -9.13 0.29 -9.29
CA VAL A 101 -9.95 1.18 -10.12
C VAL A 101 -10.10 0.63 -11.52
N ARG A 102 -9.04 0.10 -12.15
CA ARG A 102 -9.12 -0.48 -13.49
C ARG A 102 -10.11 -1.64 -13.57
N PHE A 103 -10.10 -2.54 -12.59
CA PHE A 103 -10.98 -3.71 -12.57
C PHE A 103 -12.42 -3.38 -12.12
N HIS A 104 -12.61 -2.34 -11.32
CA HIS A 104 -13.90 -1.99 -10.71
C HIS A 104 -14.45 -0.61 -11.13
N ILE A 105 -13.96 -0.01 -12.23
CA ILE A 105 -14.41 1.32 -12.69
C ILE A 105 -15.91 1.38 -13.03
N THR A 106 -16.54 0.24 -13.31
CA THR A 106 -17.98 0.15 -13.59
C THR A 106 -18.80 -0.28 -12.38
N ASP A 107 -18.15 -0.58 -11.25
CA ASP A 107 -18.81 -0.99 -10.01
C ASP A 107 -19.21 0.25 -9.21
N GLU A 108 -20.50 0.56 -9.22
CA GLU A 108 -21.03 1.71 -8.50
C GLU A 108 -20.83 1.63 -6.98
N GLN A 109 -20.86 0.43 -6.39
CA GLN A 109 -20.69 0.27 -4.94
C GLN A 109 -19.25 0.58 -4.56
N PHE A 110 -18.29 0.02 -5.31
CA PHE A 110 -16.87 0.34 -5.14
C PHE A 110 -16.60 1.84 -5.31
N LEU A 111 -17.15 2.48 -6.34
CA LEU A 111 -16.94 3.91 -6.57
C LEU A 111 -17.55 4.78 -5.47
N LYS A 112 -18.73 4.41 -4.96
CA LYS A 112 -19.34 5.09 -3.79
C LYS A 112 -18.49 4.89 -2.54
N GLN A 113 -17.98 3.69 -2.30
CA GLN A 113 -17.05 3.40 -1.21
C GLN A 113 -15.79 4.29 -1.31
N LEU A 114 -15.17 4.33 -2.48
CA LEU A 114 -13.98 5.14 -2.75
C LEU A 114 -14.20 6.63 -2.46
N CYS A 115 -15.37 7.18 -2.84
CA CYS A 115 -15.71 8.59 -2.61
C CYS A 115 -15.93 8.94 -1.13
N ASN A 116 -16.52 8.03 -0.36
CA ASN A 116 -17.01 8.34 0.99
C ASN A 116 -16.01 7.97 2.08
N ILE A 117 -15.42 6.77 1.99
CA ILE A 117 -14.57 6.22 3.06
C ILE A 117 -13.13 5.97 2.60
N GLY A 118 -12.87 6.08 1.29
CA GLY A 118 -11.55 5.86 0.70
C GLY A 118 -11.29 4.39 0.36
N CYS A 119 -10.03 4.06 0.07
CA CYS A 119 -9.62 2.72 -0.36
C CYS A 119 -8.87 1.98 0.75
N LEU A 120 -9.38 0.83 1.17
CA LEU A 120 -8.63 -0.11 2.00
C LEU A 120 -7.49 -0.75 1.18
N LEU A 121 -6.28 -0.77 1.75
CA LEU A 121 -5.12 -1.45 1.22
C LEU A 121 -4.66 -2.49 2.24
N HIS A 122 -4.71 -3.76 1.86
CA HIS A 122 -4.31 -4.87 2.71
C HIS A 122 -2.89 -5.33 2.33
N PHE A 123 -1.99 -5.30 3.31
CA PHE A 123 -0.60 -5.72 3.19
C PHE A 123 -0.36 -6.97 4.02
N GLU A 124 0.35 -7.93 3.44
CA GLU A 124 0.78 -9.15 4.13
C GLU A 124 2.30 -9.22 4.18
N SER A 125 2.83 -9.74 5.28
CA SER A 125 4.26 -10.02 5.40
C SER A 125 4.51 -11.34 6.11
N LEU A 126 5.61 -11.99 5.71
CA LEU A 126 6.05 -13.28 6.22
C LEU A 126 7.40 -13.19 6.96
N LEU A 127 7.82 -11.96 7.29
CA LEU A 127 9.12 -11.67 7.87
C LEU A 127 9.18 -12.11 9.34
N SER A 128 10.32 -12.65 9.77
CA SER A 128 10.55 -12.92 11.19
C SER A 128 10.76 -11.62 11.96
N CYS A 129 10.25 -11.55 13.19
CA CYS A 129 10.53 -10.45 14.12
C CYS A 129 11.89 -10.67 14.81
N HIS A 130 12.94 -10.91 14.03
CA HIS A 130 14.29 -11.10 14.53
C HIS A 130 15.35 -10.63 13.53
N GLY A 131 16.48 -10.18 14.07
CA GLY A 131 17.65 -9.78 13.27
C GLY A 131 17.32 -8.68 12.26
N SER A 132 17.81 -8.85 11.02
CA SER A 132 17.59 -7.88 9.95
C SER A 132 16.14 -7.79 9.49
N GLU A 133 15.36 -8.88 9.56
CA GLU A 133 13.96 -8.91 9.15
C GLU A 133 13.07 -8.05 10.07
N GLN A 134 13.41 -7.99 11.37
CA GLN A 134 12.75 -7.07 12.29
C GLN A 134 12.94 -5.60 11.87
N GLY A 135 14.17 -5.20 11.52
CA GLY A 135 14.45 -3.83 11.08
C GLY A 135 13.75 -3.47 9.77
N MET A 136 13.58 -4.43 8.86
CA MET A 136 12.77 -4.24 7.65
C MET A 136 11.29 -4.01 7.98
N LEU A 137 10.72 -4.79 8.91
CA LEU A 137 9.34 -4.61 9.37
C LEU A 137 9.13 -3.25 10.05
N GLU A 138 10.06 -2.84 10.91
CA GLU A 138 10.03 -1.55 11.60
C GLU A 138 10.08 -0.37 10.62
N ASP A 139 10.92 -0.45 9.59
CA ASP A 139 10.98 0.56 8.54
C ASP A 139 9.70 0.59 7.70
N PHE A 140 9.21 -0.58 7.30
CA PHE A 140 8.04 -0.70 6.44
C PHE A 140 6.77 -0.22 7.13
N ILE A 141 6.54 -0.56 8.40
CA ILE A 141 5.32 -0.15 9.12
C ILE A 141 5.24 1.38 9.24
N VAL A 142 6.38 2.06 9.47
CA VAL A 142 6.45 3.53 9.52
C VAL A 142 6.21 4.12 8.12
N GLY A 143 6.80 3.53 7.08
CA GLY A 143 6.56 3.93 5.69
C GLY A 143 5.08 3.78 5.30
N MET A 144 4.46 2.68 5.67
CA MET A 144 3.05 2.38 5.43
C MET A 144 2.12 3.35 6.16
N GLN A 145 2.38 3.63 7.45
CA GLN A 145 1.58 4.57 8.23
C GLN A 145 1.53 5.96 7.61
N SER A 146 2.61 6.40 6.95
CA SER A 146 2.64 7.70 6.28
C SER A 146 1.60 7.83 5.15
N LEU A 147 1.04 6.73 4.64
CA LEU A 147 -0.02 6.76 3.64
C LEU A 147 -1.35 7.32 4.19
N LEU A 148 -1.58 7.26 5.50
CA LEU A 148 -2.77 7.85 6.14
C LEU A 148 -2.83 9.37 5.96
N ASP A 149 -1.66 10.02 5.83
CA ASP A 149 -1.54 11.46 5.59
C ASP A 149 -1.62 11.83 4.10
N VAL A 150 -1.55 10.84 3.21
CA VAL A 150 -1.54 11.06 1.77
C VAL A 150 -2.96 11.09 1.22
N LYS A 151 -3.25 12.11 0.41
CA LYS A 151 -4.49 12.25 -0.35
C LYS A 151 -4.29 11.78 -1.78
N PHE A 152 -5.33 11.23 -2.36
CA PHE A 152 -5.32 10.73 -3.72
C PHE A 152 -6.43 11.40 -4.51
N ARG A 153 -6.18 11.74 -5.77
CA ARG A 153 -7.18 12.25 -6.69
C ARG A 153 -6.95 11.75 -8.09
N PHE A 154 -7.98 11.79 -8.90
CA PHE A 154 -7.87 11.53 -10.33
C PHE A 154 -7.76 12.82 -11.14
N SER A 155 -7.18 12.71 -12.33
CA SER A 155 -7.18 13.73 -13.37
C SER A 155 -7.42 13.10 -14.73
N GLU A 156 -8.01 13.85 -15.65
CA GLU A 156 -8.23 13.37 -17.01
C GLU A 156 -6.99 13.58 -17.87
N SER A 157 -6.51 12.50 -18.49
CA SER A 157 -5.39 12.52 -19.43
C SER A 157 -5.89 12.94 -20.82
N MET A 158 -5.66 14.21 -21.18
CA MET A 158 -6.11 14.80 -22.45
C MET A 158 -5.18 14.53 -23.63
N SER A 159 -3.92 14.18 -23.35
CA SER A 159 -2.90 13.89 -24.35
C SER A 159 -1.92 12.83 -23.86
N ALA A 160 -1.17 12.18 -24.76
CA ALA A 160 -0.14 11.22 -24.38
C ALA A 160 1.00 11.84 -23.52
N THR A 161 1.08 13.18 -23.48
CA THR A 161 2.04 13.95 -22.68
C THR A 161 1.48 14.42 -21.33
N ASP A 162 0.19 14.28 -21.06
CA ASP A 162 -0.45 14.63 -19.77
C ASP A 162 -0.65 13.41 -18.87
N ASP A 163 -0.10 12.27 -19.26
CA ASP A 163 -0.38 10.97 -18.64
C ASP A 163 0.52 10.65 -17.46
N TYR A 164 1.06 11.69 -16.83
CA TYR A 164 2.01 11.56 -15.75
C TYR A 164 1.38 11.78 -14.38
N MET A 165 1.77 10.96 -13.42
CA MET A 165 1.39 11.22 -12.03
C MET A 165 2.15 12.39 -11.45
N GLU A 166 1.44 13.17 -10.64
CA GLU A 166 1.99 14.30 -9.91
C GLU A 166 1.89 14.06 -8.41
N ILE A 167 2.96 14.39 -7.68
CA ILE A 167 2.96 14.34 -6.21
C ILE A 167 3.25 15.74 -5.70
N SER A 168 2.25 16.34 -5.06
CA SER A 168 2.42 17.63 -4.39
C SER A 168 2.96 17.40 -2.98
N LEU A 169 4.26 17.65 -2.78
CA LEU A 169 4.92 17.49 -1.48
C LEU A 169 4.33 18.38 -0.37
N LEU A 170 3.77 19.54 -0.75
CA LEU A 170 3.20 20.50 0.21
C LEU A 170 1.81 20.06 0.71
N SER A 171 1.02 19.41 -0.16
CA SER A 171 -0.34 18.97 0.17
C SER A 171 -0.45 17.46 0.43
N LEU A 172 0.68 16.74 0.34
CA LEU A 172 0.77 15.29 0.35
C LEU A 172 -0.30 14.64 -0.53
N CYS A 173 -0.49 15.18 -1.73
CA CYS A 173 -1.52 14.74 -2.65
C CYS A 173 -0.90 14.09 -3.88
N VAL A 174 -1.35 12.88 -4.21
CA VAL A 174 -1.02 12.16 -5.43
C VAL A 174 -2.15 12.32 -6.44
N THR A 175 -1.83 12.86 -7.61
CA THR A 175 -2.73 12.98 -8.74
C THR A 175 -2.44 11.83 -9.71
N MET A 176 -3.44 10.98 -9.92
CA MET A 176 -3.38 9.83 -10.83
C MET A 176 -4.12 10.17 -12.13
N PRO A 177 -3.46 10.20 -13.28
CA PRO A 177 -4.12 10.42 -14.55
C PRO A 177 -4.87 9.15 -14.96
N LEU A 178 -6.07 9.34 -15.51
CA LEU A 178 -6.86 8.29 -16.13
C LEU A 178 -7.16 8.65 -17.58
N PRO A 179 -7.20 7.67 -18.50
CA PRO A 179 -7.68 7.91 -19.85
C PRO A 179 -9.09 8.51 -19.83
N SER A 180 -9.39 9.47 -20.71
CA SER A 180 -10.70 10.15 -20.80
C SER A 180 -11.91 9.22 -20.74
N VAL A 181 -11.82 8.03 -21.35
CA VAL A 181 -12.89 7.04 -21.32
C VAL A 181 -13.15 6.52 -19.90
N ALA A 182 -12.09 6.22 -19.15
CA ALA A 182 -12.20 5.74 -17.77
C ALA A 182 -12.58 6.88 -16.81
N PHE A 183 -12.03 8.08 -17.03
CA PHE A 183 -12.31 9.25 -16.17
C PHE A 183 -13.81 9.62 -16.16
N ARG A 184 -14.47 9.57 -17.32
CA ARG A 184 -15.92 9.83 -17.44
C ARG A 184 -16.82 8.81 -16.75
N LEU A 185 -16.30 7.64 -16.40
CA LEU A 185 -17.05 6.62 -15.65
C LEU A 185 -17.03 6.87 -14.14
N LEU A 186 -16.13 7.73 -13.65
CA LEU A 186 -16.09 8.09 -12.24
C LEU A 186 -17.35 8.86 -11.82
N PRO A 187 -17.74 8.83 -10.53
CA PRO A 187 -18.76 9.72 -10.00
C PRO A 187 -18.34 11.20 -10.13
N GLN A 188 -19.33 12.10 -10.28
CA GLN A 188 -19.09 13.54 -10.46
C GLN A 188 -18.13 14.14 -9.40
N PRO A 189 -18.23 13.82 -8.10
CA PRO A 189 -17.30 14.35 -7.11
C PRO A 189 -15.83 14.06 -7.42
N LEU A 190 -15.50 12.83 -7.89
CA LEU A 190 -14.13 12.48 -8.25
C LEU A 190 -13.68 13.17 -9.55
N GLN A 191 -14.61 13.38 -10.49
CA GLN A 191 -14.34 14.16 -11.70
C GLN A 191 -14.05 15.63 -11.38
N ASP A 192 -14.74 16.19 -10.38
CA ASP A 192 -14.56 17.57 -9.89
C ASP A 192 -13.27 17.73 -9.05
N GLY A 193 -12.52 16.64 -8.84
CA GLY A 193 -11.24 16.67 -8.13
C GLY A 193 -11.33 16.41 -6.63
N GLN A 194 -12.45 15.84 -6.14
CA GLN A 194 -12.51 15.34 -4.77
C GLN A 194 -11.34 14.39 -4.51
N THR A 195 -10.65 14.62 -3.40
CA THR A 195 -9.61 13.72 -2.92
C THR A 195 -10.23 12.61 -2.07
N PHE A 196 -9.69 11.41 -2.18
CA PHE A 196 -9.97 10.30 -1.26
C PHE A 196 -8.70 9.92 -0.50
N LYS A 197 -8.88 9.14 0.57
CA LYS A 197 -7.78 8.61 1.40
C LYS A 197 -7.58 7.12 1.12
N VAL A 198 -6.43 6.61 1.54
CA VAL A 198 -6.21 5.16 1.66
C VAL A 198 -6.10 4.77 3.13
N VAL A 199 -6.58 3.58 3.46
CA VAL A 199 -6.45 3.00 4.80
C VAL A 199 -5.57 1.76 4.67
N PRO A 200 -4.28 1.85 5.01
CA PRO A 200 -3.38 0.71 4.95
C PRO A 200 -3.52 -0.14 6.22
N VAL A 201 -3.83 -1.42 6.04
CA VAL A 201 -3.82 -2.43 7.10
C VAL A 201 -2.73 -3.43 6.80
N MET A 202 -2.08 -3.96 7.85
CA MET A 202 -1.00 -4.91 7.69
C MET A 202 -1.12 -6.05 8.69
N PHE A 203 -0.89 -7.26 8.20
CA PHE A 203 -0.75 -8.44 9.03
C PHE A 203 0.59 -9.14 8.72
N ASN A 204 1.28 -9.60 9.75
CA ASN A 204 2.55 -10.31 9.63
C ASN A 204 2.51 -11.63 10.38
N ILE A 205 3.01 -12.70 9.74
CA ILE A 205 3.28 -13.99 10.39
C ILE A 205 4.64 -14.50 9.93
N GLY A 206 5.64 -14.47 10.81
CA GLY A 206 6.97 -15.00 10.50
C GLY A 206 6.97 -16.52 10.28
N ILE A 207 7.31 -16.98 9.06
CA ILE A 207 7.25 -18.42 8.72
C ILE A 207 8.61 -19.13 8.84
N ASN A 208 9.75 -18.43 8.67
CA ASN A 208 11.06 -19.06 8.56
C ASN A 208 11.60 -19.68 9.88
N GLU A 209 12.78 -20.30 9.83
CA GLU A 209 13.45 -20.92 11.00
C GLU A 209 13.87 -19.89 12.05
N THR A 210 14.32 -18.71 11.62
CA THR A 210 14.61 -17.54 12.47
C THR A 210 13.37 -17.08 13.24
N ALA A 211 12.17 -17.19 12.66
CA ALA A 211 10.91 -16.96 13.37
C ALA A 211 10.67 -18.00 14.47
N THR A 212 10.97 -19.28 14.22
CA THR A 212 10.91 -20.32 15.26
C THR A 212 11.87 -20.00 16.42
N VAL A 213 13.07 -19.49 16.12
CA VAL A 213 14.04 -19.04 17.14
C VAL A 213 13.49 -17.82 17.89
N ALA A 214 12.96 -16.82 17.19
CA ALA A 214 12.37 -15.61 17.78
C ALA A 214 11.21 -15.92 18.74
N GLU A 215 10.33 -16.85 18.35
CA GLU A 215 9.23 -17.35 19.18
C GLU A 215 9.74 -18.15 20.39
N SER A 216 10.91 -18.79 20.29
CA SER A 216 11.52 -19.51 21.42
C SER A 216 12.14 -18.57 22.46
N VAL A 217 12.56 -17.38 22.05
CA VAL A 217 13.18 -16.35 22.91
C VAL A 217 12.20 -15.24 23.34
N GLY A 218 10.92 -15.34 22.96
CA GLY A 218 9.85 -14.42 23.38
C GLY A 218 9.82 -13.08 22.64
N SER A 219 10.35 -13.01 21.42
CA SER A 219 10.45 -11.77 20.62
C SER A 219 9.30 -11.59 19.62
N THR A 220 8.05 -11.87 20.04
CA THR A 220 6.85 -11.72 19.17
C THR A 220 6.13 -10.38 19.33
N ALA A 221 6.50 -9.58 20.33
CA ALA A 221 5.78 -8.34 20.69
C ALA A 221 5.58 -7.35 19.53
N LEU A 222 6.53 -7.27 18.59
CA LEU A 222 6.39 -6.43 17.40
C LEU A 222 5.30 -6.97 16.46
N GLN A 223 5.28 -8.28 16.19
CA GLN A 223 4.27 -8.92 15.36
C GLN A 223 2.88 -8.75 15.97
N ASP A 224 2.75 -9.01 17.27
CA ASP A 224 1.49 -8.91 17.99
C ASP A 224 0.95 -7.48 17.92
N LYS A 225 1.83 -6.48 18.09
CA LYS A 225 1.48 -5.07 17.92
C LYS A 225 1.04 -4.74 16.50
N ILE A 226 1.76 -5.22 15.47
CA ILE A 226 1.40 -4.97 14.07
C ILE A 226 0.02 -5.56 13.77
N ASN A 227 -0.22 -6.82 14.16
CA ASN A 227 -1.48 -7.52 13.89
C ASN A 227 -2.65 -6.90 14.66
N LEU A 228 -2.46 -6.46 15.90
CA LEU A 228 -3.47 -5.72 16.66
C LEU A 228 -3.82 -4.39 16.00
N MET A 229 -2.82 -3.60 15.61
CA MET A 229 -3.06 -2.34 14.89
C MET A 229 -3.75 -2.55 13.54
N GLY A 230 -3.38 -3.61 12.81
CA GLY A 230 -4.02 -4.00 11.57
C GLY A 230 -5.48 -4.39 11.77
N PHE A 231 -5.78 -5.15 12.82
CA PHE A 231 -7.13 -5.53 13.21
C PHE A 231 -8.00 -4.33 13.57
N ASP A 232 -7.48 -3.41 14.38
CA ASP A 232 -8.21 -2.20 14.79
C ASP A 232 -8.56 -1.34 13.58
N LEU A 233 -7.59 -1.06 12.69
CA LEU A 233 -7.82 -0.28 11.48
C LEU A 233 -8.79 -0.94 10.49
N LEU A 234 -8.72 -2.27 10.33
CA LEU A 234 -9.62 -3.03 9.48
C LEU A 234 -11.05 -2.98 10.02
N THR A 235 -11.21 -3.13 11.34
CA THR A 235 -12.49 -3.07 12.02
C THR A 235 -13.09 -1.66 11.91
N ASP A 236 -12.31 -0.62 12.16
CA ASP A 236 -12.74 0.78 12.02
C ASP A 236 -13.22 1.09 10.59
N TYR A 237 -12.48 0.59 9.58
CA TYR A 237 -12.87 0.75 8.19
C TYR A 237 -14.18 0.02 7.87
N TYR A 238 -14.36 -1.20 8.37
CA TYR A 238 -15.59 -1.97 8.17
C TYR A 238 -16.80 -1.33 8.86
N VAL A 239 -16.64 -0.84 10.10
CA VAL A 239 -17.72 -0.15 10.83
C VAL A 239 -18.19 1.07 10.04
N GLU A 240 -17.26 1.85 9.49
CA GLU A 240 -17.60 3.02 8.66
C GLU A 240 -18.23 2.62 7.32
N TYR A 241 -17.80 1.51 6.73
CA TYR A 241 -18.44 0.93 5.55
C TYR A 241 -19.89 0.51 5.85
N GLU A 242 -20.10 -0.31 6.88
CA GLU A 242 -21.42 -0.83 7.26
C GLU A 242 -22.39 0.32 7.57
N ARG A 243 -21.90 1.36 8.27
CA ARG A 243 -22.69 2.55 8.59
C ARG A 243 -23.24 3.26 7.36
N LEU A 244 -22.53 3.22 6.23
CA LEU A 244 -22.90 3.93 4.99
C LEU A 244 -23.56 3.04 3.95
N PHE A 245 -23.23 1.76 3.91
CA PHE A 245 -23.62 0.85 2.83
C PHE A 245 -24.49 -0.33 3.31
N GLY A 246 -24.62 -0.52 4.63
CA GLY A 246 -25.28 -1.68 5.24
C GLY A 246 -24.35 -2.89 5.36
N SER A 247 -24.85 -3.96 6.00
CA SER A 247 -24.08 -5.21 6.13
C SER A 247 -23.90 -5.88 4.77
N VAL A 248 -22.72 -6.44 4.56
CA VAL A 248 -22.45 -7.32 3.42
C VAL A 248 -23.00 -8.71 3.79
N ASP A 249 -24.18 -9.05 3.30
CA ASP A 249 -24.65 -10.44 3.35
C ASP A 249 -23.66 -11.29 2.53
N SER A 250 -23.18 -12.37 3.15
CA SER A 250 -22.22 -13.37 2.63
C SER A 250 -21.88 -13.17 1.16
N THR A 251 -20.64 -12.76 0.86
CA THR A 251 -20.14 -12.78 -0.52
C THR A 251 -20.46 -14.16 -1.12
N LEU A 252 -20.81 -14.22 -2.41
CA LEU A 252 -21.28 -15.45 -3.08
C LEU A 252 -20.35 -16.69 -2.91
N ASN A 253 -19.15 -16.50 -2.36
CA ASN A 253 -18.13 -17.52 -2.11
C ASN A 253 -17.69 -17.68 -0.64
N SER A 254 -18.07 -16.81 0.31
CA SER A 254 -17.68 -16.96 1.72
C SER A 254 -18.74 -17.71 2.52
N ARG A 255 -18.29 -18.64 3.38
CA ARG A 255 -19.14 -19.38 4.32
C ARG A 255 -19.58 -18.54 5.53
N TYR A 256 -18.98 -17.37 5.72
CA TYR A 256 -19.16 -16.53 6.90
C TYR A 256 -19.51 -15.10 6.48
N SER A 257 -20.26 -14.41 7.34
CA SER A 257 -20.42 -12.96 7.24
C SER A 257 -19.12 -12.24 7.60
N VAL A 258 -18.99 -10.97 7.19
CA VAL A 258 -17.81 -10.17 7.54
C VAL A 258 -17.70 -9.99 9.06
N ASP A 259 -18.82 -9.82 9.78
CA ASP A 259 -18.83 -9.77 11.25
C ASP A 259 -18.26 -11.05 11.89
N GLU A 260 -18.67 -12.22 11.38
CA GLU A 260 -18.15 -13.50 11.87
C GLU A 260 -16.66 -13.66 11.58
N LEU A 261 -16.19 -13.18 10.42
CA LEU A 261 -14.77 -13.17 10.08
C LEU A 261 -13.98 -12.22 11.00
N LEU A 262 -14.50 -11.03 11.30
CA LEU A 262 -13.88 -10.08 12.23
C LEU A 262 -13.80 -10.64 13.65
N VAL A 263 -14.85 -11.33 14.14
CA VAL A 263 -14.82 -12.01 15.44
C VAL A 263 -13.72 -13.08 15.46
N LYS A 264 -13.59 -13.88 14.40
CA LYS A 264 -12.53 -14.89 14.30
C LYS A 264 -11.15 -14.26 14.19
N LEU A 265 -10.99 -13.19 13.43
CA LEU A 265 -9.73 -12.48 13.31
C LEU A 265 -9.32 -11.92 14.66
N SER A 266 -10.25 -11.31 15.39
CA SER A 266 -10.04 -10.82 16.76
C SER A 266 -9.52 -11.94 17.68
N GLN A 267 -10.16 -13.10 17.67
CA GLN A 267 -9.72 -14.26 18.45
C GLN A 267 -8.31 -14.69 18.09
N ASN A 268 -7.98 -14.75 16.80
CA ASN A 268 -6.68 -15.22 16.33
C ASN A 268 -5.54 -14.23 16.62
N VAL A 269 -5.81 -12.91 16.55
CA VAL A 269 -4.84 -11.86 16.84
C VAL A 269 -4.56 -11.75 18.35
N HIS A 270 -5.53 -12.08 19.20
CA HIS A 270 -5.35 -12.11 20.66
C HIS A 270 -4.85 -13.47 21.19
N ASP A 271 -4.87 -14.51 20.36
CA ASP A 271 -4.35 -15.83 20.72
C ASP A 271 -2.81 -15.83 20.63
N ASN A 272 -2.15 -16.47 21.59
CA ASN A 272 -0.70 -16.63 21.60
C ASN A 272 -0.26 -17.85 20.76
N LYS A 273 -1.05 -18.20 19.74
CA LYS A 273 -0.78 -19.32 18.85
C LYS A 273 0.43 -18.99 17.98
N LYS A 274 1.45 -19.85 18.05
CA LYS A 274 2.66 -19.73 17.24
C LYS A 274 2.35 -19.92 15.75
N LYS A 275 2.99 -19.11 14.91
CA LYS A 275 2.80 -19.10 13.44
C LYS A 275 1.33 -19.19 13.04
N ASN A 276 0.49 -18.32 13.59
CA ASN A 276 -0.95 -18.35 13.35
C ASN A 276 -1.30 -17.82 11.95
N VAL A 277 -1.08 -18.65 10.92
CA VAL A 277 -1.37 -18.33 9.51
C VAL A 277 -2.85 -18.02 9.25
N ASP A 278 -3.74 -18.43 10.15
CA ASP A 278 -5.17 -18.11 10.08
C ASP A 278 -5.39 -16.59 10.14
N ILE A 279 -4.50 -15.82 10.77
CA ILE A 279 -4.57 -14.34 10.75
C ILE A 279 -4.51 -13.81 9.31
N LEU A 280 -3.56 -14.29 8.51
CA LEU A 280 -3.43 -13.85 7.11
C LEU A 280 -4.64 -14.30 6.29
N GLN A 281 -5.00 -15.59 6.39
CA GLN A 281 -6.12 -16.13 5.63
C GLN A 281 -7.46 -15.44 5.95
N ILE A 282 -7.77 -15.24 7.23
CA ILE A 282 -9.03 -14.63 7.64
C ILE A 282 -9.02 -13.14 7.27
N SER A 283 -7.92 -12.42 7.50
CA SER A 283 -7.84 -11.00 7.18
C SER A 283 -7.92 -10.69 5.68
N ALA A 284 -7.48 -11.61 4.82
CA ALA A 284 -7.62 -11.48 3.37
C ALA A 284 -9.03 -11.82 2.86
N GLU A 285 -9.79 -12.62 3.62
CA GLU A 285 -11.19 -12.97 3.30
C GLU A 285 -12.16 -11.85 3.69
N VAL A 286 -11.83 -11.08 4.74
CA VAL A 286 -12.53 -9.86 5.17
C VAL A 286 -12.42 -8.76 4.12
#